data_AF-A0AAV5ZH98-F1
#
_entry.id   AF-A0AAV5ZH98-F1
#
_cell.length_a   1.000
_cell.length_b   1.000
_cell.length_c   1.000
_cell.angle_alpha   90.00
_cell.angle_beta   90.00
_cell.angle_gamma   90.00
#
_symmetry.space_group_name_H-M   'P 1'
#
loop_
_entity.id
_entity.type
_entity.pdbx_description
1 polymer ?
#
loop_
_entity_poly.entity_id
_entity_poly.type
_entity_poly.pdbx_seq_one_letter_code
_entity_poly.pdbx_strand_id
1 'polypeptide(L)'
;MQIRLSSEAAAAAKQGAGRMTVDEFLARFPEVPRDLENEPVLAQYVDAFGLLLREARKPTPCMGTEGGDAGHRFYTALVNDLAIYGIGLAKRDRTLTRLAKRLEDYRKQPATYACTLVPHRTPDTPRTGCQA
;
A
#
# COMPACT_ATOMS: atom_id res chain seq x y z
N MET A 1 -33.97 -19.73 21.51
CA MET A 1 -33.22 -18.45 21.47
C MET A 1 -31.75 -18.78 21.70
N GLN A 2 -30.81 -18.35 20.85
CA GLN A 2 -29.42 -17.96 21.18
C GLN A 2 -28.56 -17.83 19.88
N ILE A 3 -28.40 -16.56 19.48
CA ILE A 3 -27.21 -15.87 18.93
C ILE A 3 -26.50 -16.50 17.70
N ARG A 4 -26.98 -16.15 16.49
CA ARG A 4 -26.19 -16.20 15.24
C ARG A 4 -25.51 -14.86 14.88
N LEU A 5 -25.45 -13.91 15.80
CA LEU A 5 -25.06 -12.52 15.50
C LEU A 5 -23.55 -12.21 15.69
N SER A 6 -22.76 -13.15 16.22
CA SER A 6 -21.36 -12.86 16.59
C SER A 6 -20.35 -13.00 15.45
N SER A 7 -20.64 -13.82 14.43
CA SER A 7 -19.71 -14.03 13.30
C SER A 7 -19.78 -12.89 12.29
N GLU A 8 -20.99 -12.43 11.97
CA GLU A 8 -21.20 -11.34 11.00
C GLU A 8 -20.74 -9.98 11.56
N ALA A 9 -20.94 -9.73 12.87
CA ALA A 9 -20.41 -8.53 13.52
C ALA A 9 -18.88 -8.53 13.63
N ALA A 10 -18.24 -9.68 13.85
CA ALA A 10 -16.78 -9.79 13.86
C ALA A 10 -16.18 -9.70 12.44
N ALA A 11 -16.87 -10.24 11.42
CA ALA A 11 -16.51 -10.07 10.02
C ALA A 11 -16.72 -8.62 9.55
N ALA A 12 -17.80 -7.96 9.96
CA ALA A 12 -18.06 -6.55 9.68
C ALA A 12 -17.09 -5.62 10.43
N ALA A 13 -16.74 -5.92 11.68
CA ALA A 13 -15.75 -5.16 12.45
C ALA A 13 -14.33 -5.35 11.89
N LYS A 14 -13.96 -6.55 11.43
CA LYS A 14 -12.72 -6.77 10.65
C LYS A 14 -12.75 -6.06 9.29
N GLN A 15 -13.92 -5.96 8.66
CA GLN A 15 -14.11 -5.20 7.43
C GLN A 15 -14.13 -3.68 7.65
N GLY A 16 -14.43 -3.18 8.85
CA GLY A 16 -14.46 -1.75 9.17
C GLY A 16 -13.12 -1.22 9.70
N ALA A 17 -12.44 -1.97 10.57
CA ALA A 17 -11.20 -1.54 11.22
C ALA A 17 -9.97 -1.54 10.28
N GLY A 18 -10.08 -2.13 9.08
CA GLY A 18 -9.03 -2.18 8.07
C GLY A 18 -9.23 -1.27 6.86
N ARG A 19 -10.42 -0.65 6.71
CA ARG A 19 -10.75 0.19 5.56
C ARG A 19 -10.16 1.58 5.74
N MET A 20 -9.16 1.88 4.91
CA MET A 20 -8.68 3.24 4.71
C MET A 20 -9.63 3.94 3.74
N THR A 21 -9.92 5.23 3.96
CA THR A 21 -10.70 6.02 2.99
C THR A 21 -9.77 6.68 1.99
N VAL A 22 -10.28 7.05 0.81
CA VAL A 22 -9.49 7.80 -0.19
C VAL A 22 -9.02 9.14 0.37
N ASP A 23 -9.87 9.83 1.13
CA ASP A 23 -9.51 11.07 1.81
C ASP A 23 -8.38 10.87 2.83
N GLU A 24 -8.45 9.84 3.67
CA GLU A 24 -7.38 9.47 4.60
C GLU A 24 -6.07 9.19 3.85
N PHE A 25 -6.16 8.52 2.71
CA PHE A 25 -5.00 8.21 1.86
C PHE A 25 -4.35 9.46 1.27
N LEU A 26 -5.14 10.35 0.68
CA LEU A 26 -4.63 11.60 0.11
C LEU A 26 -4.10 12.57 1.19
N ALA A 27 -4.70 12.56 2.39
CA ALA A 27 -4.20 13.34 3.52
C ALA A 27 -2.84 12.82 4.02
N ARG A 28 -2.64 11.50 4.02
CA ARG A 28 -1.38 10.87 4.44
C ARG A 28 -0.26 11.03 3.41
N PHE A 29 -0.59 10.99 2.12
CA PHE A 29 0.37 11.07 1.03
C PHE A 29 0.06 12.26 0.12
N PRO A 30 0.43 13.51 0.53
CA PRO A 30 0.16 14.72 -0.24
C PRO A 30 0.88 14.76 -1.61
N GLU A 31 1.85 13.88 -1.84
CA GLU A 31 2.47 13.67 -3.16
C GLU A 31 1.55 13.00 -4.19
N VAL A 32 0.46 12.37 -3.76
CA VAL A 32 -0.51 11.75 -4.67
C VAL A 32 -1.48 12.83 -5.18
N PRO A 33 -1.59 13.01 -6.50
CA PRO A 33 -2.50 14.00 -7.07
C PRO A 33 -3.97 13.77 -6.72
N ARG A 34 -4.65 14.87 -6.38
CA ARG A 34 -6.10 14.87 -6.10
C ARG A 34 -6.98 14.64 -7.33
N ASP A 35 -6.45 14.76 -8.54
CA ASP A 35 -7.22 14.45 -9.75
C ASP A 35 -7.62 12.97 -9.85
N LEU A 36 -6.95 12.09 -9.09
CA LEU A 36 -7.28 10.68 -8.97
C LEU A 36 -8.34 10.37 -7.90
N GLU A 37 -8.76 11.35 -7.08
CA GLU A 37 -9.67 11.15 -5.95
C GLU A 37 -10.98 10.45 -6.35
N ASN A 38 -11.54 10.83 -7.49
CA ASN A 38 -12.81 10.30 -7.99
C ASN A 38 -12.64 9.03 -8.84
N GLU A 39 -11.43 8.50 -8.97
CA GLU A 39 -11.19 7.30 -9.76
C GLU A 39 -11.67 6.04 -9.02
N PRO A 40 -12.56 5.23 -9.61
CA PRO A 40 -13.09 4.04 -8.94
C PRO A 40 -12.02 2.99 -8.69
N VAL A 41 -10.95 2.99 -9.50
CA VAL A 41 -9.79 2.11 -9.27
C VAL A 41 -9.00 2.54 -8.03
N LEU A 42 -8.92 3.84 -7.74
CA LEU A 42 -8.23 4.33 -6.53
C LEU A 42 -9.03 3.94 -5.28
N ALA A 43 -10.35 4.09 -5.29
CA ALA A 43 -11.20 3.67 -4.17
C ALA A 43 -11.04 2.18 -3.86
N GLN A 44 -11.07 1.31 -4.87
CA GLN A 44 -10.83 -0.13 -4.71
C GLN A 44 -9.41 -0.44 -4.22
N TYR A 45 -8.43 0.34 -4.68
CA TYR A 45 -7.04 0.17 -4.29
C TYR A 45 -6.84 0.48 -2.80
N VAL A 46 -7.40 1.59 -2.33
CA VAL A 46 -7.30 2.00 -0.92
C VAL A 46 -8.08 1.04 -0.01
N ASP A 47 -9.24 0.54 -0.44
CA ASP A 47 -10.00 -0.49 0.28
C ASP A 47 -9.19 -1.79 0.43
N ALA A 48 -8.56 -2.27 -0.66
CA ALA A 48 -7.80 -3.52 -0.66
C ALA A 48 -6.49 -3.44 0.14
N PHE A 49 -5.77 -2.32 0.04
CA PHE A 49 -4.43 -2.16 0.62
C PHE A 49 -4.40 -1.30 1.88
N GLY A 50 -5.54 -0.86 2.41
CA GLY A 50 -5.63 0.14 3.49
C GLY A 50 -4.75 -0.17 4.71
N LEU A 51 -4.70 -1.43 5.14
CA LEU A 51 -3.80 -1.86 6.23
C LEU A 51 -2.31 -1.67 5.89
N LEU A 52 -1.89 -2.02 4.67
CA LEU A 52 -0.50 -1.86 4.21
C LEU A 52 -0.16 -0.39 3.98
N LEU A 53 -1.12 0.41 3.49
CA LEU A 53 -0.96 1.84 3.25
C LEU A 53 -0.79 2.64 4.55
N ARG A 54 -1.42 2.19 5.65
CA ARG A 54 -1.20 2.77 6.99
C ARG A 54 0.20 2.48 7.54
N GLU A 55 0.76 1.32 7.23
CA GLU A 55 2.15 0.97 7.59
C GLU A 55 3.18 1.60 6.65
N ALA A 56 2.77 2.01 5.45
CA ALA A 56 3.67 2.59 4.46
C ALA A 56 4.31 3.88 4.99
N ARG A 57 5.64 3.94 4.91
CA ARG A 57 6.48 5.07 5.33
C ARG A 57 7.34 5.54 4.17
N LYS A 58 7.32 6.84 3.90
CA LYS A 58 8.14 7.43 2.84
C LYS A 58 9.63 7.31 3.19
N PRO A 59 10.48 6.79 2.29
CA PRO A 59 11.90 6.68 2.56
C PRO A 59 12.57 8.06 2.62
N THR A 60 13.47 8.23 3.58
CA THR A 60 14.30 9.44 3.71
C THR A 60 15.58 9.31 2.88
N PRO A 61 16.17 10.43 2.39
CA PRO A 61 17.32 10.41 1.48
C PRO A 61 18.57 9.66 1.99
N CYS A 62 18.78 9.59 3.31
CA CYS A 62 19.93 8.91 3.91
C CYS A 62 19.74 7.39 4.08
N MET A 63 18.62 6.83 3.62
CA MET A 63 18.41 5.39 3.68
C MET A 63 19.19 4.71 2.56
N GLY A 64 20.16 3.88 2.93
CA GLY A 64 20.99 3.14 1.98
C GLY A 64 20.21 2.18 1.08
N THR A 65 20.94 1.55 0.15
CA THR A 65 20.42 0.64 -0.90
C THR A 65 19.72 -0.62 -0.37
N GLU A 66 19.81 -0.93 0.92
CA GLU A 66 19.06 -2.03 1.57
C GLU A 66 17.54 -1.80 1.60
N GLY A 67 17.07 -0.60 1.24
CA GLY A 67 15.67 -0.32 0.93
C GLY A 67 14.70 -0.37 2.12
N GLY A 68 15.20 -0.07 3.32
CA GLY A 68 14.39 0.21 4.51
C GLY A 68 13.60 -0.98 5.07
N ASP A 69 12.91 -0.73 6.18
CA ASP A 69 11.98 -1.69 6.78
C ASP A 69 10.76 -2.00 5.89
N ALA A 70 9.90 -2.93 6.33
CA ALA A 70 8.70 -3.32 5.58
C ALA A 70 7.79 -2.13 5.22
N GLY A 71 7.70 -1.09 6.07
CA GLY A 71 6.90 0.11 5.79
C GLY A 71 7.43 0.90 4.60
N HIS A 72 8.75 1.01 4.44
CA HIS A 72 9.35 1.67 3.28
C HIS A 72 9.19 0.87 2.00
N ARG A 73 9.23 -0.45 2.11
CA ARG A 73 8.92 -1.36 1.01
C ARG A 73 7.47 -1.21 0.58
N PHE A 74 6.52 -1.12 1.52
CA PHE A 74 5.12 -0.86 1.21
C PHE A 74 4.92 0.49 0.52
N TYR A 75 5.59 1.56 0.95
CA TYR A 75 5.55 2.84 0.24
C TYR A 75 6.07 2.71 -1.20
N THR A 76 7.26 2.11 -1.35
CA THR A 76 7.92 1.95 -2.66
C THR A 76 7.06 1.11 -3.60
N ALA A 77 6.42 0.06 -3.08
CA ALA A 77 5.58 -0.80 -3.88
C ALA A 77 4.20 -0.18 -4.18
N LEU A 78 3.55 0.46 -3.19
CA LEU A 78 2.13 0.81 -3.30
C LEU A 78 1.85 2.28 -3.62
N VAL A 79 2.75 3.19 -3.22
CA VAL A 79 2.55 4.66 -3.31
C VAL A 79 3.45 5.30 -4.36
N ASN A 80 4.65 4.75 -4.58
CA ASN A 80 5.66 5.37 -5.44
C ASN A 80 5.20 5.64 -6.88
N ASP A 81 4.46 4.72 -7.51
CA ASP A 81 3.93 4.94 -8.87
C ASP A 81 2.99 6.17 -8.92
N LEU A 82 2.20 6.40 -7.86
CA LEU A 82 1.29 7.54 -7.74
C LEU A 82 2.05 8.84 -7.44
N ALA A 83 3.10 8.76 -6.62
CA ALA A 83 3.99 9.90 -6.35
C ALA A 83 4.76 10.33 -7.62
N ILE A 84 5.23 9.37 -8.42
CA ILE A 84 5.89 9.62 -9.72
C ILE A 84 4.92 10.29 -10.70
N TYR A 85 3.65 9.86 -10.70
CA TYR A 85 2.60 10.56 -11.45
C TYR A 85 2.43 12.01 -10.98
N GLY A 86 2.42 12.26 -9.68
CA GLY A 86 2.26 13.62 -9.13
C GLY A 86 3.37 14.61 -9.44
N ILE A 87 4.59 14.12 -9.68
CA ILE A 87 5.70 14.96 -10.18
C ILE A 87 5.78 15.02 -11.71
N GLY A 88 4.80 14.47 -12.43
CA GLY A 88 4.70 14.55 -13.89
C GLY A 88 5.59 13.57 -14.66
N LEU A 89 6.19 12.58 -13.98
CA LEU A 89 7.08 11.59 -14.61
C LEU A 89 6.36 10.33 -15.11
N ALA A 90 5.07 10.17 -14.79
CA ALA A 90 4.21 9.11 -15.31
C ALA A 90 2.96 9.70 -15.96
N LYS A 91 2.32 8.93 -16.86
CA LYS A 91 1.02 9.27 -17.45
C LYS A 91 -0.13 8.72 -16.60
N ARG A 92 -1.27 9.41 -16.57
CA ARG A 92 -2.48 8.99 -15.85
C ARG A 92 -2.92 7.57 -16.23
N ASP A 93 -3.18 7.33 -17.52
CA ASP A 93 -3.68 6.02 -17.99
C ASP A 93 -2.73 4.87 -17.64
N ARG A 94 -1.43 5.10 -17.75
CA ARG A 94 -0.41 4.11 -17.39
C ARG A 94 -0.41 3.83 -15.89
N THR A 95 -0.63 4.86 -15.07
CA THR A 95 -0.73 4.74 -13.62
C THR A 95 -1.98 3.96 -13.23
N LEU A 96 -3.14 4.31 -13.78
CA LEU A 96 -4.41 3.59 -13.54
C LEU A 96 -4.33 2.13 -13.99
N THR A 97 -3.73 1.84 -15.15
CA THR A 97 -3.51 0.47 -15.63
C THR A 97 -2.64 -0.34 -14.67
N ARG A 98 -1.58 0.27 -14.12
CA ARG A 98 -0.72 -0.38 -13.12
C ARG A 98 -1.47 -0.67 -11.82
N LEU A 99 -2.29 0.27 -11.34
CA LEU A 99 -3.13 0.07 -10.16
C LEU A 99 -4.12 -1.08 -10.36
N ALA A 100 -4.80 -1.11 -11.51
CA ALA A 100 -5.75 -2.17 -11.86
C ALA A 100 -5.07 -3.54 -11.91
N LYS A 101 -3.91 -3.65 -12.56
CA LYS A 101 -3.12 -4.89 -12.59
C LYS A 101 -2.73 -5.35 -11.19
N ARG A 102 -2.30 -4.42 -10.33
CA ARG A 102 -1.92 -4.74 -8.96
C ARG A 102 -3.10 -5.26 -8.14
N LEU A 103 -4.28 -4.68 -8.31
CA LEU A 103 -5.52 -5.17 -7.70
C LEU A 103 -5.87 -6.57 -8.18
N GLU A 104 -5.70 -6.85 -9.47
CA GLU A 104 -5.90 -8.18 -10.02
C GLU A 104 -4.94 -9.21 -9.40
N ASP A 105 -3.66 -8.86 -9.30
CA ASP A 105 -2.65 -9.74 -8.70
C ASP A 105 -2.90 -9.96 -7.20
N TYR A 106 -3.37 -8.94 -6.48
CA TYR A 106 -3.80 -9.07 -5.09
C TYR A 106 -4.99 -10.02 -4.95
N ARG A 107 -5.99 -9.93 -5.83
CA ARG A 107 -7.18 -10.79 -5.82
C ARG A 107 -6.85 -12.27 -6.02
N LYS A 108 -5.76 -12.59 -6.74
CA LYS A 108 -5.30 -13.97 -6.93
C LYS A 108 -4.81 -14.60 -5.63
N GLN A 109 -4.25 -13.81 -4.70
CA GLN A 109 -3.64 -14.33 -3.48
C GLN A 109 -3.63 -13.30 -2.32
N PRO A 110 -4.80 -12.88 -1.80
CA PRO A 110 -4.88 -11.75 -0.87
C PRO A 110 -4.17 -12.02 0.48
N ALA A 111 -4.17 -13.28 0.95
CA ALA A 111 -3.59 -13.65 2.24
C ALA A 111 -2.05 -13.59 2.26
N THR A 112 -1.41 -13.81 1.11
CA THR A 112 0.06 -13.88 1.00
C THR A 112 0.66 -12.72 0.21
N TYR A 113 -0.18 -11.86 -0.39
CA TYR A 113 0.28 -10.78 -1.25
C TYR A 113 1.28 -9.84 -0.58
N ALA A 114 1.03 -9.48 0.68
CA ALA A 114 1.94 -8.62 1.45
C ALA A 114 3.38 -9.20 1.53
N CYS A 115 3.52 -10.52 1.62
CA CYS A 115 4.82 -11.21 1.61
C CYS A 115 5.54 -11.10 0.26
N THR A 116 4.82 -10.86 -0.84
CA THR A 116 5.44 -10.65 -2.16
C THR A 116 5.97 -9.22 -2.34
N LEU A 117 5.49 -8.26 -1.54
CA LEU A 117 5.91 -6.86 -1.60
C LEU A 117 7.19 -6.59 -0.83
N VAL A 118 7.50 -7.42 0.16
CA VAL A 118 8.72 -7.33 0.95
C VAL A 118 9.66 -8.45 0.47
N PRO A 119 10.78 -8.14 -0.21
CA PRO A 119 11.71 -9.16 -0.64
C PRO A 119 12.20 -9.96 0.57
N HIS A 120 12.26 -11.29 0.43
CA HIS A 120 12.83 -12.16 1.46
C HIS A 120 14.29 -11.76 1.69
N ARG A 121 14.59 -11.27 2.91
CA ARG A 121 15.97 -11.03 3.33
C ARG A 121 16.64 -12.39 3.50
N THR A 122 17.66 -12.68 2.70
CA THR A 122 18.51 -13.84 2.95
C THR A 122 19.32 -13.58 4.22
N PRO A 123 19.49 -14.58 5.12
CA PRO A 123 20.22 -14.41 6.38
C PRO A 123 21.63 -13.82 6.23
N ASP A 124 22.26 -14.05 5.08
CA ASP A 124 23.62 -13.63 4.76
C ASP A 124 23.75 -12.20 4.20
N THR A 125 22.69 -11.38 4.18
CA THR A 125 22.82 -10.01 3.68
C THR A 125 23.49 -9.12 4.75
N PRO A 126 24.71 -8.58 4.53
CA PRO A 126 25.38 -7.75 5.51
C PRO A 126 24.59 -6.47 5.74
N ARG A 127 24.34 -6.11 7.01
CA ARG A 127 23.74 -4.82 7.37
C ARG A 127 24.72 -3.70 7.01
N THR A 128 24.50 -3.00 5.91
CA THR A 128 25.21 -1.77 5.60
C THR A 128 24.51 -0.59 6.28
N GLY A 129 24.73 -0.47 7.59
CA GLY A 129 24.46 0.75 8.34
C GLY A 129 25.69 1.65 8.35
N CYS A 130 25.51 2.95 8.18
CA CYS A 130 26.54 3.96 8.38
C CYS A 130 27.24 3.74 9.73
N GLN A 131 28.56 3.51 9.72
CA GLN A 131 29.37 3.64 10.92
C GLN A 131 29.39 5.14 11.29
N ALA A 132 29.00 5.45 12.52
CA ALA A 132 29.17 6.77 13.12
C ALA A 132 30.65 7.01 13.47
#